data_AF-A0AAN0M0U3-F1
#
_entry.id   AF-A0AAN0M0U3-F1
#
_cell.length_a   1.000
_cell.length_b   1.000
_cell.length_c   1.000
_cell.angle_alpha   90.00
_cell.angle_beta   90.00
_cell.angle_gamma   90.00
#
_symmetry.space_group_name_H-M   'P 1'
#
loop_
_entity.id
_entity.type
_entity.pdbx_description
1 polymer ?
#
loop_
_entity_poly.entity_id
_entity_poly.type
_entity_poly.pdbx_seq_one_letter_code
_entity_poly.pdbx_strand_id
1 'polypeptide(L)' 'MMEGKFEAFLKNEVAANPMKSEALLPNDVGALIQEGKLKVRILDTPDRWFGVTYQDDKPMVLKQFETFQSDGTYPSDLWK' A
#
# COMPACT_ATOMS: atom_id res chain seq x y z
N MET A 1 -7.59 -7.44 17.68
CA MET A 1 -7.54 -5.96 17.72
C MET A 1 -7.97 -5.37 16.39
N MET A 2 -7.26 -5.64 15.28
CA MET A 2 -7.72 -5.24 13.94
C MET A 2 -9.02 -5.95 13.53
N GLU A 3 -9.13 -7.26 13.74
CA GLU A 3 -10.35 -8.02 13.41
C GLU A 3 -11.62 -7.44 14.06
N GLY A 4 -11.56 -7.09 15.36
CA GLY A 4 -12.69 -6.44 16.04
C GLY A 4 -13.03 -5.03 15.52
N LYS A 5 -12.04 -4.26 15.03
CA LYS A 5 -12.29 -2.99 14.35
C LYS A 5 -12.95 -3.22 12.98
N PHE A 6 -12.51 -4.24 12.24
CA PHE A 6 -13.13 -4.63 10.98
C PHE A 6 -14.57 -5.12 11.16
N GLU A 7 -14.85 -5.93 12.19
CA GLU A 7 -16.23 -6.32 12.52
C GLU A 7 -17.12 -5.11 12.84
N ALA A 8 -16.59 -4.13 13.56
CA ALA A 8 -17.33 -2.90 13.87
C ALA A 8 -17.57 -2.06 12.61
N PHE A 9 -16.58 -1.96 11.72
CA PHE A 9 -16.72 -1.34 10.41
C PHE A 9 -17.84 -2.00 9.58
N LEU A 10 -17.87 -3.34 9.52
CA LEU A 10 -18.92 -4.08 8.81
C LEU A 10 -20.32 -3.81 9.38
N LYS A 11 -20.45 -3.78 10.72
CA LYS A 11 -21.75 -3.57 11.39
C LYS A 11 -22.25 -2.13 11.27
N ASN A 12 -21.35 -1.15 11.24
CA ASN A 12 -21.72 0.26 11.34
C ASN A 12 -21.60 0.97 9.99
N GLU A 13 -20.41 0.98 9.40
CA GLU A 13 -20.09 1.81 8.22
C GLU A 13 -20.65 1.19 6.93
N VAL A 14 -20.45 -0.12 6.76
CA VAL A 14 -21.01 -0.84 5.60
C VAL A 14 -22.53 -0.86 5.66
N ALA A 15 -23.12 -1.02 6.84
CA ALA A 15 -24.57 -0.95 7.01
C ALA A 15 -25.14 0.45 6.68
N ALA A 16 -24.39 1.50 6.95
CA ALA A 16 -24.79 2.88 6.66
C ALA A 16 -24.63 3.27 5.18
N ASN A 17 -23.52 2.91 4.54
CA ASN A 17 -23.29 3.20 3.11
C ASN A 17 -22.33 2.19 2.47
N PRO A 18 -22.83 1.02 2.05
CA PRO A 18 -21.98 -0.07 1.55
C PRO A 18 -21.26 0.28 0.25
N MET A 19 -21.76 1.24 -0.53
CA MET A 19 -21.20 1.63 -1.83
C MET A 19 -19.98 2.55 -1.72
N LYS A 20 -19.72 3.12 -0.54
CA LYS A 20 -18.65 4.10 -0.31
C LYS A 20 -17.81 3.80 0.92
N SER A 21 -18.18 2.82 1.73
CA SER A 21 -17.43 2.41 2.90
C SER A 21 -16.11 1.75 2.51
N GLU A 22 -14.99 2.24 3.07
CA GLU A 22 -13.64 1.69 2.85
C GLU A 22 -12.96 1.42 4.20
N ALA A 23 -12.56 0.18 4.45
CA ALA A 23 -11.77 -0.19 5.62
C ALA A 23 -10.28 0.10 5.37
N LEU A 24 -9.82 1.28 5.77
CA LEU A 24 -8.45 1.74 5.53
C LEU A 24 -7.49 1.29 6.64
N LEU A 25 -6.53 0.43 6.31
CA LEU A 25 -5.48 -0.02 7.23
C LEU A 25 -4.75 1.14 7.96
N PRO A 26 -4.40 2.27 7.29
CA PRO A 26 -3.74 3.39 7.98
C PRO A 26 -4.57 3.98 9.13
N ASN A 27 -5.90 4.00 8.99
CA ASN A 27 -6.78 4.53 10.02
C ASN A 27 -6.82 3.62 11.25
N ASP A 28 -6.99 2.31 11.03
CA ASP A 28 -7.05 1.34 12.13
C ASP A 28 -5.72 1.20 12.85
N VAL A 29 -4.61 1.12 12.10
CA VAL A 29 -3.26 1.11 12.67
C VAL A 29 -3.01 2.42 13.44
N GLY A 30 -3.37 3.57 12.86
CA GLY A 30 -3.25 4.88 13.50
C GLY A 30 -4.03 4.98 14.82
N ALA A 31 -5.27 4.51 14.84
CA ALA A 31 -6.10 4.47 16.06
C ALA A 31 -5.46 3.59 17.14
N LEU A 32 -4.96 2.41 16.78
CA LEU A 32 -4.30 1.52 17.75
C LEU A 32 -2.99 2.10 18.29
N ILE A 33 -2.26 2.89 17.49
CA ILE A 33 -1.09 3.66 17.97
C ILE A 33 -1.54 4.70 19.00
N GLN A 34 -2.58 5.49 18.68
CA GLN A 34 -3.11 6.52 19.58
C GLN A 34 -3.67 5.94 20.89
N GLU A 35 -4.30 4.78 20.82
CA GLU A 35 -4.80 4.02 21.98
C GLU A 35 -3.67 3.36 22.79
N GLY A 36 -2.40 3.45 22.35
CA GLY A 36 -1.25 2.82 23.01
C GLY A 36 -1.22 1.29 22.92
N LYS A 37 -2.02 0.70 22.02
CA LYS A 37 -2.22 -0.75 21.90
C LYS A 37 -1.25 -1.42 20.94
N LEU A 38 -0.54 -0.65 20.11
CA LEU A 38 0.53 -1.18 19.26
C LEU A 38 1.68 -0.20 19.11
N LYS A 39 2.84 -0.72 18.69
CA LYS A 39 3.99 0.06 18.24
C LYS A 39 4.38 -0.41 16.84
N VAL A 40 4.66 0.52 15.94
CA VAL A 40 5.14 0.24 14.59
C VAL A 40 6.61 0.59 14.50
N ARG A 41 7.42 -0.29 13.91
CA ARG A 41 8.80 -0.02 13.57
C ARG A 41 8.87 0.42 12.11
N ILE A 42 9.46 1.58 11.86
CA ILE A 42 9.78 2.05 10.51
C ILE A 42 11.10 1.40 10.09
N LEU A 43 11.12 0.83 8.89
CA LEU A 43 12.32 0.25 8.27
C LEU A 43 12.71 1.12 7.08
N ASP A 44 13.89 1.74 7.15
CA ASP A 44 14.40 2.57 6.08
C ASP A 44 14.98 1.69 4.95
N THR A 45 14.79 2.13 3.71
CA THR A 45 15.39 1.53 2.52
C THR A 45 16.03 2.61 1.64
N PRO A 46 17.18 2.36 0.99
CA PRO A 46 17.72 3.25 -0.05
C PRO A 46 16.90 3.20 -1.35
N ASP A 47 16.02 2.20 -1.51
CA ASP A 47 15.21 2.03 -2.70
C ASP A 47 14.19 3.16 -2.86
N ARG A 48 13.90 3.51 -4.11
CA ARG A 48 12.91 4.52 -4.45
C ARG A 48 11.68 3.86 -5.04
N TRP A 49 10.52 4.15 -4.43
CA TRP A 49 9.24 3.78 -5.01
C TRP A 49 8.96 4.61 -6.26
N PHE A 50 8.44 3.93 -7.29
CA PHE A 50 7.91 4.54 -8.50
C PHE A 50 6.66 3.77 -8.92
N GLY A 51 5.73 4.46 -9.57
CA GLY A 51 4.43 3.91 -9.93
C GLY A 51 3.68 4.85 -10.87
N VAL A 52 2.51 4.40 -11.30
CA VAL A 52 1.63 5.18 -12.19
C VAL A 52 0.47 5.71 -11.35
N THR A 53 0.46 7.01 -11.06
CA THR A 53 -0.69 7.70 -10.45
C THR A 53 -1.55 8.32 -11.54
N TYR A 54 -0.93 8.91 -12.56
CA TYR A 54 -1.55 9.42 -13.77
C TYR A 54 -1.00 8.74 -15.01
N GLN A 55 -1.74 8.79 -16.11
CA GLN A 55 -1.31 8.21 -17.39
C GLN A 55 0.07 8.70 -17.83
N ASP A 56 0.39 9.95 -17.54
CA ASP A 56 1.65 10.61 -17.91
C ASP A 56 2.88 10.08 -17.13
N ASP A 57 2.69 9.32 -16.05
CA ASP A 57 3.78 8.70 -15.30
C ASP A 57 4.34 7.45 -16.01
N LYS A 58 3.55 6.86 -16.93
CA LYS A 58 3.90 5.60 -17.60
C LYS A 58 5.27 5.61 -18.29
N PRO A 59 5.69 6.66 -19.04
CA PRO A 59 7.00 6.68 -19.67
C PRO A 59 8.15 6.61 -18.66
N MET A 60 8.00 7.26 -17.49
CA MET A 60 9.00 7.23 -16.43
C MET A 60 9.12 5.83 -15.81
N VAL A 61 7.98 5.18 -15.53
CA VAL A 61 7.95 3.81 -15.00
C VAL A 61 8.57 2.81 -15.97
N LEU A 62 8.26 2.88 -17.26
CA LEU A 62 8.84 2.00 -18.29
C LEU A 62 10.36 2.17 -18.40
N LYS A 63 10.83 3.42 -18.41
CA LYS A 63 12.27 3.72 -18.44
C LYS A 63 13.00 3.15 -17.22
N GLN A 64 12.37 3.16 -16.05
CA GLN A 64 12.97 2.60 -14.83
C GLN A 64 13.12 1.06 -14.96
N PHE A 65 12.14 0.37 -15.53
CA PHE A 65 12.25 -1.06 -15.82
C PHE A 65 13.34 -1.36 -16.86
N GLU A 66 13.41 -0.60 -17.95
CA GLU A 66 14.47 -0.74 -18.96
C GLU A 66 15.86 -0.57 -18.35
N THR A 67 16.01 0.41 -17.44
CA THR A 67 17.26 0.65 -16.71
C THR A 67 17.65 -0.60 -15.90
N PHE A 68 16.74 -1.12 -15.09
CA PHE A 68 17.00 -2.32 -14.27
C PHE A 68 17.30 -3.58 -15.08
N GLN A 69 16.79 -3.69 -16.30
CA GLN A 69 17.16 -4.80 -17.19
C GLN A 69 18.54 -4.58 -17.81
N SER A 70 18.84 -3.34 -18.22
CA SER A 70 20.10 -2.99 -18.87
C SER A 70 21.31 -3.04 -17.94
N ASP A 71 21.11 -2.72 -16.65
CA ASP A 71 22.15 -2.78 -15.62
C ASP A 71 22.27 -4.17 -14.97
N GLY A 72 21.40 -5.11 -15.35
CA GLY A 72 21.39 -6.49 -14.89
C GLY A 72 20.77 -6.70 -13.50
N THR A 73 20.13 -5.69 -12.91
CA THR A 73 19.40 -5.83 -11.64
C THR A 73 18.29 -6.87 -11.75
N TYR A 74 17.58 -6.89 -12.88
CA TYR A 74 16.58 -7.91 -13.21
C TYR A 74 16.84 -8.53 -14.59
N PRO A 75 16.51 -9.81 -14.79
CA PRO A 75 16.50 -10.41 -16.11
C PRO A 75 15.43 -9.76 -16.99
N SER A 76 15.62 -9.83 -18.31
CA SER A 76 14.62 -9.34 -19.28
C SER A 76 13.30 -10.12 -19.25
N ASP A 77 13.33 -11.36 -18.76
CA ASP A 77 12.16 -12.18 -18.50
C ASP A 77 12.22 -12.72 -17.07
N LEU A 78 11.34 -12.21 -16.21
CA LEU A 78 11.28 -12.57 -14.78
C LEU A 78 10.66 -13.95 -14.53
N TRP A 79 9.96 -14.54 -15.51
CA TRP A 79 9.08 -15.69 -15.29
C TRP A 79 9.40 -16.91 -16.15
N LYS A 80 10.56 -16.94 -16.79
CA LYS A 80 11.08 -18.15 -17.46
C LYS A 80 11.45 -19.25 -16.49
#